data_AF-A0A9E5TGK9-F1
#
_entry.id   AF-A0A9E5TGK9-F1
#
_cell.length_a   1.000
_cell.length_b   1.000
_cell.length_c   1.000
_cell.angle_alpha   90.00
_cell.angle_beta   90.00
_cell.angle_gamma   90.00
#
_symmetry.space_group_name_H-M   'P 1'
#
loop_
_entity.id
_entity.type
_entity.pdbx_description
1 polymer ?
#
loop_
_entity_poly.entity_id
_entity_poly.type
_entity_poly.pdbx_seq_one_letter_code
_entity_poly.pdbx_strand_id
1 'polypeptide(L)'
;SVKGKLELHGGGGTDMRVLIQQALDEAPFPNVIIIVTDGHTPWPEERLPNNCRLVVCLVGNHAVDVNNPPDWATVVKIIGDDVETKLAA
;
A
#
# COMPACT_ATOMS: atom_id res chain seq x y z
N SER A 1 16.78 29.30 12.11
CA SER A 1 16.10 28.18 11.45
C SER A 1 17.03 26.97 11.51
N VAL A 2 16.86 26.12 12.52
CA VAL A 2 17.68 24.91 12.65
C VAL A 2 17.03 23.86 11.76
N LYS A 3 17.64 23.56 10.61
CA LYS A 3 17.26 22.41 9.78
C LYS A 3 17.74 21.15 10.51
N GLY A 4 16.95 20.66 11.45
CA GLY A 4 17.10 19.31 11.96
C GLY A 4 16.85 18.36 10.80
N LYS A 5 17.90 17.68 10.32
CA LYS A 5 17.76 16.59 9.36
C LYS A 5 17.04 15.47 10.09
N LEU A 6 15.73 15.35 9.86
CA LEU A 6 14.99 14.15 10.25
C LEU A 6 15.61 13.01 9.44
N GLU A 7 16.37 12.15 10.10
CA GLU A 7 16.84 10.88 9.54
C GLU A 7 15.60 10.00 9.36
N LEU A 8 14.92 10.17 8.23
CA LEU A 8 13.85 9.29 7.80
C LEU A 8 14.47 7.92 7.56
N HIS A 9 14.26 6.99 8.49
CA HIS A 9 14.68 5.58 8.34
C HIS A 9 13.81 4.84 7.30
N GLY A 10 12.78 5.49 6.74
CA GLY A 10 11.96 4.99 5.65
C GLY A 10 12.43 5.56 4.32
N GLY A 11 12.81 4.68 3.38
CA GLY A 11 13.23 5.09 2.02
C GLY A 11 13.69 3.94 1.11
N GLY A 12 13.94 2.74 1.66
CA GLY A 12 14.37 1.57 0.89
C GLY A 12 13.28 0.83 0.11
N GLY A 13 12.03 1.31 0.16
CA GLY A 13 10.85 0.55 -0.27
C GLY A 13 10.56 -0.62 0.70
N THR A 14 9.40 -1.24 0.54
CA THR A 14 9.07 -2.49 1.23
C THR A 14 8.56 -3.46 0.18
N ASP A 15 9.08 -4.69 0.14
CA ASP A 15 8.60 -5.70 -0.79
C ASP A 15 7.33 -6.36 -0.25
N MET A 16 6.16 -5.97 -0.77
CA MET A 16 4.89 -6.51 -0.31
C MET A 16 4.74 -8.00 -0.64
N ARG A 17 5.49 -8.55 -1.59
CA ARG A 17 5.47 -10.00 -1.89
C ARG A 17 5.90 -10.81 -0.67
N VAL A 18 6.91 -10.34 0.06
CA VAL A 18 7.41 -11.01 1.27
C VAL A 18 6.35 -10.99 2.37
N LEU A 19 5.74 -9.83 2.62
CA LEU A 19 4.72 -9.70 3.67
C LEU A 19 3.44 -10.47 3.35
N ILE A 20 3.03 -10.48 2.06
CA ILE A 20 1.91 -11.30 1.60
C ILE A 20 2.19 -12.78 1.84
N GLN A 21 3.39 -13.26 1.49
CA GLN A 21 3.74 -14.67 1.71
C GLN A 21 3.72 -15.02 3.20
N GLN A 22 4.27 -14.16 4.06
CA GLN A 22 4.20 -14.35 5.51
C GLN A 22 2.76 -14.48 6.00
N ALA A 23 1.85 -13.61 5.55
CA ALA A 23 0.44 -13.69 5.90
C ALA A 23 -0.25 -14.96 5.37
N LEU A 24 0.14 -15.46 4.20
CA LEU A 24 -0.39 -16.71 3.63
C LEU A 24 0.11 -17.95 4.37
N ASP A 25 1.28 -17.88 5.01
CA ASP A 25 1.87 -18.97 5.80
C ASP A 25 1.29 -19.05 7.23
N GLU A 26 0.55 -18.02 7.66
CA GLU A 26 -0.07 -17.98 8.98
C GLU A 26 -1.35 -18.84 9.07
N ALA A 27 -1.55 -19.44 10.24
CA ALA A 27 -2.77 -20.16 10.59
C ALA A 27 -3.62 -19.31 11.56
N PRO A 28 -4.92 -19.11 11.29
CA PRO A 28 -5.68 -19.64 10.15
C PRO A 28 -5.34 -18.94 8.83
N PHE A 29 -5.45 -19.68 7.72
CA PHE A 29 -5.21 -19.13 6.38
C PHE A 29 -6.15 -17.95 6.10
N PRO A 30 -5.64 -16.79 5.64
CA PRO A 30 -6.45 -15.59 5.50
C PRO A 30 -7.44 -15.69 4.34
N ASN A 31 -8.65 -15.18 4.54
CA ASN A 31 -9.60 -14.99 3.43
C ASN A 31 -9.37 -13.66 2.68
N VAL A 32 -8.79 -12.66 3.37
CA VAL A 32 -8.53 -11.33 2.85
C VAL A 32 -7.22 -10.81 3.44
N ILE A 33 -6.37 -10.24 2.60
CA ILE A 33 -5.19 -9.46 2.99
C ILE A 33 -5.45 -8.01 2.59
N ILE A 34 -5.32 -7.09 3.53
CA ILE A 34 -5.49 -5.65 3.30
C ILE A 34 -4.13 -4.98 3.44
N ILE A 35 -3.70 -4.27 2.40
CA ILE A 35 -2.43 -3.54 2.38
C ILE A 35 -2.73 -2.04 2.27
N VAL A 36 -2.14 -1.24 3.14
CA VAL A 36 -2.20 0.23 3.08
C VAL A 36 -0.82 0.75 2.70
N THR A 37 -0.69 1.38 1.54
CA THR A 37 0.60 1.79 0.97
C THR A 37 0.44 3.00 0.05
N ASP A 38 1.53 3.71 -0.23
CA ASP A 38 1.60 4.71 -1.30
C ASP A 38 1.74 4.07 -2.69
N GLY A 39 1.93 2.75 -2.77
CA GLY A 39 2.00 1.98 -4.01
C GLY A 39 3.43 1.70 -4.49
N HIS A 40 4.46 2.27 -3.85
CA HIS A 40 5.86 2.11 -4.23
C HIS A 40 6.44 0.77 -3.74
N THR A 41 5.94 -0.33 -4.29
CA THR A 41 6.32 -1.69 -3.91
C THR A 41 6.23 -2.67 -5.08
N PRO A 42 7.09 -3.70 -5.14
CA PRO A 42 6.83 -4.87 -5.98
C PRO A 42 5.55 -5.61 -5.56
N TRP A 43 4.72 -5.96 -6.54
CA TRP A 43 3.49 -6.72 -6.35
C TRP A 43 3.65 -8.18 -6.81
N PRO A 44 2.84 -9.12 -6.27
CA PRO A 44 2.78 -10.48 -6.82
C PRO A 44 2.22 -10.45 -8.25
N GLU A 45 2.84 -11.20 -9.15
CA GLU A 45 2.40 -11.32 -10.55
C GLU A 45 1.15 -12.22 -10.66
N GLU A 46 1.08 -13.26 -9.83
CA GLU A 46 0.00 -14.24 -9.83
C GLU A 46 -1.01 -13.99 -8.70
N ARG A 47 -2.25 -14.46 -8.91
CA ARG A 47 -3.33 -14.40 -7.91
C ARG A 47 -2.94 -15.18 -6.65
N LEU A 48 -3.41 -14.69 -5.50
CA LEU A 48 -3.22 -15.38 -4.22
C LEU A 48 -3.94 -16.74 -4.20
N PRO A 49 -3.37 -17.75 -3.52
CA PRO A 49 -3.94 -19.09 -3.45
C PRO A 49 -5.25 -19.12 -2.67
N ASN A 50 -5.99 -20.23 -2.81
CA ASN A 50 -7.18 -20.58 -2.02
C ASN A 50 -8.27 -19.49 -1.99
N ASN A 51 -8.40 -18.73 -3.09
CA ASN A 51 -9.34 -17.60 -3.22
C ASN A 51 -9.14 -16.48 -2.18
N CYS A 52 -7.93 -16.35 -1.59
CA CYS A 52 -7.62 -15.21 -0.75
C CYS A 52 -7.71 -13.91 -1.56
N ARG A 53 -8.43 -12.91 -1.04
CA ARG A 53 -8.58 -11.62 -1.72
C ARG A 53 -7.49 -10.66 -1.29
N LEU A 54 -6.91 -9.96 -2.24
CA LEU A 54 -6.01 -8.84 -1.97
C LEU A 54 -6.79 -7.52 -2.11
N VAL A 55 -6.80 -6.73 -1.05
CA VAL A 55 -7.33 -5.35 -1.05
C VAL A 55 -6.16 -4.40 -0.86
N VAL A 56 -5.96 -3.50 -1.83
CA VAL A 56 -4.90 -2.51 -1.80
C VAL A 56 -5.50 -1.12 -1.59
N CYS A 57 -5.25 -0.56 -0.42
CA CYS A 57 -5.59 0.80 -0.04
C CYS A 57 -4.43 1.74 -0.43
N LEU A 58 -4.54 2.38 -1.59
CA LEU A 58 -3.55 3.33 -2.08
C LEU A 58 -3.78 4.71 -1.44
N VAL A 59 -2.80 5.21 -0.70
CA VAL A 59 -2.90 6.48 0.05
C VAL A 59 -2.15 7.60 -0.66
N GLY A 60 -2.78 8.77 -0.72
CA GLY A 60 -2.14 10.02 -1.14
C GLY A 60 -2.21 10.32 -2.63
N ASN A 61 -1.73 11.50 -3.00
CA ASN A 61 -1.82 12.04 -4.37
C ASN A 61 -0.91 11.33 -5.38
N HIS A 62 0.03 10.51 -4.91
CA HIS A 62 0.94 9.72 -5.74
C HIS A 62 0.37 8.36 -6.17
N ALA A 63 -0.89 8.07 -5.82
CA ALA A 63 -1.63 6.87 -6.26
C ALA A 63 -1.91 6.79 -7.78
N VAL A 64 -1.14 7.52 -8.59
CA VAL A 64 -1.30 7.68 -10.04
C VAL A 64 -0.12 7.16 -10.85
N ASP A 65 1.09 7.03 -10.30
CA ASP A 65 2.27 6.61 -11.07
C ASP A 65 3.33 5.91 -10.21
N VAL A 66 3.26 4.58 -10.15
CA VAL A 66 4.33 3.58 -10.39
C VAL A 66 3.81 2.20 -9.96
N ASN A 67 4.11 1.15 -10.73
CA ASN A 67 3.78 -0.26 -10.43
C ASN A 67 2.37 -0.45 -9.88
N ASN A 68 1.36 -0.18 -10.72
CA ASN A 68 -0.05 -0.39 -10.39
C ASN A 68 -0.25 -1.75 -9.69
N PRO A 69 -1.08 -1.83 -8.63
CA PRO A 69 -1.47 -3.10 -8.07
C PRO A 69 -1.98 -4.05 -9.15
N PRO A 70 -1.86 -5.38 -8.97
CA PRO A 70 -2.31 -6.33 -9.97
C PRO A 70 -3.79 -6.15 -10.30
N ASP A 71 -4.19 -6.36 -11.56
CA ASP A 71 -5.56 -6.14 -12.05
C ASP A 71 -6.62 -6.99 -11.33
N TRP A 72 -6.20 -8.10 -10.75
CA TRP A 72 -7.03 -9.01 -9.97
C TRP A 72 -7.20 -8.57 -8.50
N ALA A 73 -6.44 -7.59 -8.03
CA ALA A 73 -6.59 -7.03 -6.69
C ALA A 73 -7.75 -6.02 -6.65
N THR A 74 -8.42 -5.92 -5.50
CA THR A 74 -9.38 -4.85 -5.27
C THR A 74 -8.62 -3.61 -4.82
N VAL A 75 -8.65 -2.54 -5.61
CA VAL A 75 -7.95 -1.29 -5.30
C VAL A 75 -8.92 -0.25 -4.74
N VAL A 76 -8.59 0.30 -3.56
CA VAL A 76 -9.30 1.40 -2.91
C VAL A 76 -8.36 2.61 -2.86
N LYS A 77 -8.73 3.73 -3.47
CA LYS A 77 -7.96 4.97 -3.40
C LYS A 77 -8.41 5.77 -2.17
N ILE A 78 -7.47 6.06 -1.28
CA ILE A 78 -7.64 6.87 -0.08
C ILE A 78 -6.99 8.22 -0.33
N ILE A 79 -7.81 9.15 -0.81
CA ILE A 79 -7.39 10.53 -1.06
C ILE A 79 -7.78 11.34 0.17
N GLY A 80 -6.80 12.01 0.78
CA GLY A 80 -7.07 12.97 1.84
C GLY A 80 -7.68 14.25 1.27
N ASP A 81 -8.61 14.86 2.00
CA ASP A 81 -8.95 16.25 1.75
C ASP A 81 -7.73 17.11 2.05
N ASP A 82 -7.40 18.03 1.16
CA ASP A 82 -6.35 19.00 1.42
C ASP A 82 -6.83 19.96 2.53
N VAL A 83 -6.29 19.80 3.74
CA VAL A 83 -6.74 20.55 4.93
C VAL A 83 -6.52 22.06 4.73
N GLU A 84 -5.55 22.45 3.90
CA GLU A 84 -5.33 23.84 3.51
C GLU A 84 -6.51 24.44 2.72
N THR A 85 -7.21 23.63 1.90
CA THR A 85 -8.36 24.13 1.12
C THR A 85 -9.57 24.42 2.00
N LYS A 86 -9.72 23.73 3.14
CA LYS A 86 -10.82 23.95 4.10
C LYS A 86 -10.62 25.13 5.04
N LEU A 87 -9.39 25.62 5.21
CA LEU A 87 -9.10 26.81 6.03
C LEU A 87 -9.12 28.12 5.22
N ALA A 88 -9.22 28.02 3.89
CA ALA A 88 -9.29 29.15 2.96
C ALA A 88 -10.73 29.50 2.51
N ALA A 89 -11.75 28.78 3.00
CA ALA A 89 -13.17 28.98 2.72
C ALA A 89 -13.93 29.39 3.98
#